data_AF-W8BW41-F1
#
_entry.id   AF-W8BW41-F1
#
_cell.length_a   1.000
_cell.length_b   1.000
_cell.length_c   1.000
_cell.angle_alpha   90.00
_cell.angle_beta   90.00
_cell.angle_gamma   90.00
#
_symmetry.space_group_name_H-M   'P 1'
#
loop_
_entity.id
_entity.type
_entity.pdbx_description
1 polymer ?
#
loop_
_entity_poly.entity_id
_entity_poly.type
_entity_poly.pdbx_seq_one_letter_code
_entity_poly.pdbx_strand_id
1 'polypeptide(L)'
;MTTLTLVYTLIMATSAQYIDIQDLTNNNGYIPIKLDEIRPIENYSKIIHIVNTTMYKETLDIISDNVATLKQTTRDTTTLLDTVEKNFAILKAKLDNLYPQFRQKRGLIDILGKGLKIVAGTMDSEDAEHINNSLKLLYENNGLLTNTVHNLTQVNTILTIQINNITKHINTQQKQVERYLNQFKNTFQIKIATLEDEVTFMQHIYQINNDIMLLRNHIDDIGQVIFSSKLGIIPTDILTPKEMDLITDFNSYINIKTSVALHDETKLLIFRIPSYSKNTLSKITFEPIPDIKNMTLALNSHTILTDHNGKMYEPFLQDNLKKNLIEIKSDCMQNILEYKDANCPMKNSETEEIVEIFPGLLILKNYYQNFKHNCNKAEINIKGTFLIKFENCKIITKNRNFTNVNLKVKDKIKRKLILKELFL
;
A
#
# COMPACT_ATOMS: atom_id res chain seq x y z
N MET A 1 -5.53 -12.26 56.32
CA MET A 1 -4.63 -11.85 55.22
C MET A 1 -3.74 -13.03 54.90
N THR A 2 -4.08 -13.79 53.86
CA THR A 2 -3.24 -14.87 53.32
C THR A 2 -3.20 -14.66 51.81
N THR A 3 -2.08 -14.12 51.33
CA THR A 3 -1.79 -13.92 49.91
C THR A 3 -1.54 -15.27 49.26
N LEU A 4 -2.46 -15.68 48.38
CA LEU A 4 -2.32 -16.83 47.50
C LEU A 4 -1.47 -16.39 46.29
N THR A 5 -0.18 -16.71 46.30
CA THR A 5 0.71 -16.49 45.15
C THR A 5 0.40 -17.54 44.09
N LEU A 6 -0.30 -17.11 43.04
CA LEU A 6 -0.62 -17.92 41.86
C LEU A 6 0.66 -18.03 41.00
N VAL A 7 1.37 -19.15 41.12
CA VAL A 7 2.52 -19.47 40.26
C VAL A 7 1.99 -19.88 38.89
N TYR A 8 1.94 -18.92 37.96
CA TYR A 8 1.79 -19.20 36.53
C TYR A 8 3.06 -19.92 36.05
N THR A 9 3.04 -21.24 36.05
CA THR A 9 4.01 -22.03 35.28
C THR A 9 3.67 -21.82 33.81
N LEU A 10 4.37 -20.88 33.19
CA LEU A 10 4.42 -20.74 31.74
C LEU A 10 5.07 -22.03 31.21
N ILE A 11 4.26 -23.00 30.79
CA ILE A 11 4.75 -24.14 30.02
C ILE A 11 5.22 -23.56 28.69
N MET A 12 6.51 -23.20 28.63
CA MET A 12 7.22 -23.00 27.38
C MET A 12 7.09 -24.33 26.64
N ALA A 13 6.13 -24.41 25.72
CA ALA A 13 6.04 -25.52 24.79
C ALA A 13 7.36 -25.55 24.03
N THR A 14 8.27 -26.44 24.43
CA THR A 14 9.47 -26.73 23.68
C THR A 14 8.99 -27.30 22.37
N SER A 15 9.10 -26.50 21.31
CA SER A 15 8.77 -26.92 19.96
C SER A 15 9.57 -28.19 19.65
N ALA A 16 8.87 -29.31 19.45
CA ALA A 16 9.50 -30.60 19.20
C ALA A 16 10.47 -30.48 18.02
N GLN A 17 11.66 -31.06 18.19
CA GLN A 17 12.62 -31.21 17.10
C GLN A 17 12.20 -32.39 16.23
N TYR A 18 12.35 -32.26 14.92
CA TYR A 18 11.91 -33.28 13.98
C TYR A 18 12.79 -33.29 12.74
N ILE A 19 13.00 -34.47 12.17
CA ILE A 19 13.63 -34.68 10.87
C ILE A 19 12.90 -35.81 10.15
N ASP A 20 12.62 -35.60 8.88
CA ASP A 20 11.98 -36.51 7.95
C ASP A 20 12.86 -36.60 6.71
N ILE A 21 13.04 -37.83 6.22
CA ILE A 21 13.93 -38.10 5.10
C ILE A 21 13.19 -39.02 4.15
N GLN A 22 13.00 -38.53 2.94
CA GLN A 22 12.36 -39.26 1.87
C GLN A 22 13.39 -39.54 0.78
N ASP A 23 13.52 -40.82 0.43
CA ASP A 23 14.33 -41.26 -0.70
C ASP A 23 13.63 -40.90 -2.02
N LEU A 24 14.35 -40.21 -2.90
CA LEU A 24 13.90 -39.78 -4.22
C LEU A 24 14.69 -40.45 -5.36
N THR A 25 15.53 -41.44 -5.07
CA THR A 25 16.42 -42.07 -6.04
C THR A 25 15.65 -42.73 -7.20
N ASN A 26 14.44 -43.24 -6.93
CA ASN A 26 13.58 -43.88 -7.93
C ASN A 26 12.56 -42.93 -8.58
N ASN A 27 12.74 -41.61 -8.45
CA ASN A 27 11.80 -40.63 -8.96
C ASN A 27 12.06 -40.31 -10.45
N ASN A 28 11.08 -39.72 -11.14
CA ASN A 28 11.06 -39.51 -12.59
C ASN A 28 11.95 -38.33 -13.06
N GLY A 29 13.03 -38.03 -12.36
CA GLY A 29 13.98 -36.99 -12.74
C GLY A 29 13.57 -35.54 -12.35
N TYR A 30 12.53 -35.37 -11.54
CA TYR A 30 12.06 -34.07 -11.03
C TYR A 30 11.22 -34.23 -9.75
N ILE A 31 11.02 -33.13 -9.02
CA ILE A 31 10.04 -33.02 -7.94
C ILE A 31 9.29 -31.68 -8.04
N PRO A 32 7.95 -31.68 -8.15
CA PRO A 32 7.16 -30.45 -8.09
C PRO A 32 6.96 -30.03 -6.64
N ILE A 33 7.25 -28.78 -6.31
CA ILE A 33 7.14 -28.23 -4.96
C ILE A 33 6.20 -27.03 -4.99
N LYS A 34 5.05 -27.13 -4.30
CA LYS A 34 4.14 -26.01 -4.09
C LYS A 34 4.75 -25.06 -3.05
N LEU A 35 5.10 -23.84 -3.46
CA LEU A 35 5.80 -22.86 -2.63
C LEU A 35 4.88 -21.82 -1.99
N ASP A 36 3.85 -21.36 -2.69
CA ASP A 36 2.96 -20.29 -2.19
C ASP A 36 1.64 -20.31 -2.95
N GLU A 37 0.66 -19.58 -2.43
CA GLU A 37 -0.56 -19.25 -3.14
C GLU A 37 -0.63 -17.74 -3.34
N ILE A 38 -0.87 -17.33 -4.57
CA ILE A 38 -1.04 -15.92 -4.91
C ILE A 38 -2.46 -15.67 -5.41
N ARG A 39 -3.03 -14.54 -5.03
CA ARG A 39 -4.27 -14.04 -5.63
C ARG A 39 -3.89 -13.02 -6.69
N PRO A 40 -4.19 -13.24 -7.97
CA PRO A 40 -3.97 -12.21 -8.99
C PRO A 40 -4.92 -11.03 -8.75
N ILE A 41 -4.49 -9.84 -9.12
CA ILE A 41 -5.31 -8.63 -9.06
C ILE A 41 -6.24 -8.64 -10.27
N GLU A 42 -7.56 -8.63 -10.07
CA GLU A 42 -8.54 -8.58 -11.16
C GLU A 42 -8.61 -7.19 -11.77
N ASN A 43 -8.71 -6.18 -10.92
CA ASN A 43 -8.78 -4.78 -11.32
C ASN A 43 -8.33 -3.88 -10.17
N TYR A 44 -8.24 -2.59 -10.45
CA TYR A 44 -8.06 -1.55 -9.45
C TYR A 44 -9.31 -0.68 -9.39
N SER A 45 -9.90 -0.54 -8.21
CA SER A 45 -10.86 0.52 -7.91
C SER A 45 -10.09 1.82 -7.75
N LYS A 46 -10.46 2.84 -8.53
CA LYS A 46 -9.81 4.15 -8.47
C LYS A 46 -10.66 5.10 -7.64
N ILE A 47 -10.08 5.75 -6.64
CA ILE A 47 -10.70 6.85 -5.92
C ILE A 47 -9.93 8.12 -6.27
N ILE A 48 -10.64 9.18 -6.61
CA ILE A 48 -10.08 10.48 -6.93
C ILE A 48 -10.68 11.51 -5.98
N HIS A 49 -9.85 12.07 -5.10
CA HIS A 49 -10.23 13.24 -4.32
C HIS A 49 -9.78 14.52 -5.04
N ILE A 50 -10.73 15.42 -5.22
CA ILE A 50 -10.50 16.72 -5.86
C ILE A 50 -10.16 17.76 -4.80
N VAL A 51 -8.97 18.36 -4.92
CA VAL A 51 -8.48 19.44 -4.07
C VAL A 51 -8.41 20.73 -4.90
N ASN A 52 -9.44 21.55 -4.78
CA ASN A 52 -9.50 22.86 -5.41
C ASN A 52 -8.74 23.89 -4.56
N THR A 53 -7.53 24.25 -4.97
CA THR A 53 -6.69 25.23 -4.27
C THR A 53 -7.18 26.66 -4.40
N THR A 54 -7.98 26.98 -5.42
CA THR A 54 -8.52 28.32 -5.67
C THR A 54 -9.50 28.75 -4.57
N MET A 55 -10.32 27.83 -4.07
CA MET A 55 -11.24 28.09 -2.95
C MET A 55 -10.51 28.49 -1.66
N TYR A 56 -9.31 27.94 -1.41
CA TYR A 56 -8.49 28.36 -0.28
C TYR A 56 -7.99 29.78 -0.46
N LYS A 57 -7.62 30.17 -1.69
CA LYS A 57 -7.13 31.52 -1.98
C LYS A 57 -8.20 32.58 -1.73
N GLU A 58 -9.41 32.36 -2.24
CA GLU A 58 -10.55 33.24 -1.97
C GLU A 58 -10.81 33.40 -0.46
N THR A 59 -10.69 32.29 0.29
CA THR A 59 -10.82 32.30 1.75
C THR A 59 -9.68 33.06 2.43
N LEU A 60 -8.44 32.96 1.93
CA LEU A 60 -7.31 33.73 2.47
C LEU A 60 -7.44 35.22 2.21
N ASP A 61 -7.94 35.62 1.02
CA ASP A 61 -8.14 37.03 0.68
C ASP A 61 -9.15 37.66 1.65
N ILE A 62 -10.22 36.94 1.95
CA ILE A 62 -11.23 37.27 2.97
C ILE A 62 -10.63 37.46 4.37
N ILE A 63 -9.78 36.51 4.82
CA ILE A 63 -9.13 36.61 6.13
C ILE A 63 -8.13 37.78 6.15
N SER A 64 -7.40 38.01 5.04
CA SER A 64 -6.45 39.11 4.89
C SER A 64 -7.13 40.45 5.09
N ASP A 65 -8.29 40.66 4.47
CA ASP A 65 -9.07 41.89 4.60
C ASP A 65 -9.54 42.13 6.04
N ASN A 66 -9.95 41.05 6.73
CA ASN A 66 -10.35 41.12 8.14
C ASN A 66 -9.17 41.51 9.04
N VAL A 67 -8.01 40.86 8.88
CA VAL A 67 -6.80 41.18 9.65
C VAL A 67 -6.37 42.63 9.40
N ALA A 68 -6.43 43.10 8.15
CA ALA A 68 -6.11 44.48 7.79
C ALA A 68 -7.07 45.50 8.43
N THR A 69 -8.37 45.18 8.51
CA THR A 69 -9.36 46.06 9.14
C THR A 69 -9.18 46.13 10.66
N LEU A 70 -8.83 44.99 11.28
CA LEU A 70 -8.55 44.93 12.72
C LEU A 70 -7.34 45.78 13.11
N LYS A 71 -6.26 45.76 12.31
CA LYS A 71 -5.07 46.63 12.49
C LYS A 71 -5.40 48.12 12.60
N GLN A 72 -6.38 48.59 11.84
CA GLN A 72 -6.74 50.01 11.79
C GLN A 72 -7.55 50.44 13.02
N THR A 73 -8.13 49.49 13.76
CA THR A 73 -9.16 49.76 14.77
C THR A 73 -8.62 49.73 16.21
N THR A 74 -7.52 49.00 16.47
CA THR A 74 -6.99 48.80 17.84
C THR A 74 -5.58 49.34 18.04
N ARG A 75 -5.37 50.12 19.12
CA ARG A 75 -4.03 50.59 19.57
C ARG A 75 -3.39 49.71 20.66
N ASP A 76 -4.17 48.96 21.45
CA ASP A 76 -3.68 48.31 22.69
C ASP A 76 -3.75 46.76 22.71
N THR A 77 -4.42 46.10 21.75
CA THR A 77 -4.49 44.62 21.64
C THR A 77 -3.41 44.02 20.74
N THR A 78 -2.20 44.58 20.78
CA THR A 78 -1.09 44.22 19.89
C THR A 78 -0.73 42.73 19.95
N THR A 79 -0.68 42.14 21.15
CA THR A 79 -0.25 40.74 21.33
C THR A 79 -1.19 39.70 20.71
N LEU A 80 -2.51 39.93 20.77
CA LEU A 80 -3.50 39.01 20.18
C LEU A 80 -3.52 39.14 18.66
N LEU A 81 -3.43 40.38 18.17
CA LEU A 81 -3.38 40.66 16.73
C LEU A 81 -2.11 40.11 16.10
N ASP A 82 -0.96 40.27 16.76
CA ASP A 82 0.33 39.68 16.35
C ASP A 82 0.23 38.15 16.24
N THR A 83 -0.50 37.51 17.16
CA THR A 83 -0.73 36.06 17.14
C THR A 83 -1.56 35.64 15.93
N VAL A 84 -2.64 36.36 15.64
CA VAL A 84 -3.48 36.13 14.46
C VAL A 84 -2.69 36.33 13.17
N GLU A 85 -1.90 37.40 13.07
CA GLU A 85 -1.05 37.67 11.92
C GLU A 85 -0.01 36.59 11.68
N LYS A 86 0.67 36.15 12.75
CA LYS A 86 1.65 35.07 12.65
C LYS A 86 0.98 33.78 12.19
N ASN A 87 -0.17 33.44 12.74
CA ASN A 87 -0.93 32.26 12.33
C ASN A 87 -1.42 32.36 10.88
N PHE A 88 -1.87 33.53 10.45
CA PHE A 88 -2.27 33.80 9.07
C PHE A 88 -1.08 33.71 8.10
N ALA A 89 0.08 34.26 8.46
CA ALA A 89 1.30 34.16 7.66
C ALA A 89 1.78 32.71 7.52
N ILE A 90 1.73 31.92 8.60
CA ILE A 90 2.02 30.48 8.58
C ILE A 90 1.04 29.74 7.66
N LEU A 91 -0.25 30.05 7.77
CA LEU A 91 -1.30 29.47 6.94
C LEU A 91 -1.05 29.76 5.45
N LYS A 92 -0.76 31.03 5.10
CA LYS A 92 -0.44 31.45 3.73
C LYS A 92 0.78 30.71 3.18
N ALA A 93 1.87 30.64 3.96
CA ALA A 93 3.07 29.91 3.55
C ALA A 93 2.81 28.41 3.34
N LYS A 94 1.94 27.79 4.15
CA LYS A 94 1.53 26.39 3.96
C LYS A 94 0.68 26.21 2.71
N LEU A 95 -0.24 27.13 2.42
CA LEU A 95 -1.01 27.09 1.17
C LEU A 95 -0.12 27.28 -0.05
N ASP A 96 0.86 28.19 0.01
CA ASP A 96 1.82 28.42 -1.07
C ASP A 96 2.65 27.15 -1.37
N ASN A 97 2.99 26.37 -0.34
CA ASN A 97 3.63 25.06 -0.49
C ASN A 97 2.68 23.99 -1.06
N LEU A 98 1.36 24.16 -0.90
CA LEU A 98 0.35 23.37 -1.59
C LEU A 98 0.09 23.86 -3.02
N TYR A 99 0.54 25.05 -3.44
CA TYR A 99 0.48 25.40 -4.85
C TYR A 99 1.51 24.58 -5.64
N PRO A 100 1.18 24.14 -6.87
CA PRO A 100 2.18 23.52 -7.72
C PRO A 100 3.27 24.55 -8.06
N GLN A 101 4.41 24.47 -7.39
CA GLN A 101 5.64 25.07 -7.90
C GLN A 101 5.98 24.30 -9.19
N PHE A 102 5.75 24.92 -10.34
CA PHE A 102 6.07 24.36 -11.65
C PHE A 102 7.59 24.14 -11.78
N ARG A 103 8.11 23.07 -11.15
CA ARG A 103 9.40 22.51 -11.53
C ARG A 103 9.16 21.72 -12.80
N GLN A 104 9.65 22.25 -13.92
CA GLN A 104 9.72 21.56 -15.20
C GLN A 104 10.61 20.31 -15.04
N LYS A 105 10.06 19.19 -14.57
CA LYS A 105 10.66 17.89 -14.86
C LYS A 105 10.14 17.46 -16.22
N ARG A 106 11.03 17.56 -17.21
CA ARG A 106 10.86 17.00 -18.56
C ARG A 106 10.72 15.48 -18.44
N GLY A 107 9.71 14.93 -19.11
CA GLY A 107 9.57 13.49 -19.32
C GLY A 107 8.36 12.86 -18.62
N LEU A 108 7.16 13.19 -19.09
CA LEU A 108 6.12 12.23 -19.49
C LEU A 108 4.92 13.03 -20.03
N ILE A 109 4.88 13.07 -21.36
CA ILE A 109 3.77 13.39 -22.26
C ILE A 109 3.21 14.82 -22.14
N ASP A 110 3.78 15.68 -22.98
CA ASP A 110 3.22 16.98 -23.35
C ASP A 110 2.93 16.91 -24.85
N ILE A 111 1.76 16.40 -25.24
CA ILE A 111 1.26 16.51 -26.61
C ILE A 111 -0.26 16.74 -26.54
N LEU A 112 -0.62 18.03 -26.62
CA LEU A 112 -1.94 18.60 -26.96
C LEU A 112 -3.09 18.46 -25.94
N GLY A 113 -3.15 19.44 -25.02
CA GLY A 113 -4.38 19.83 -24.32
C GLY A 113 -4.22 20.02 -22.82
N LYS A 114 -5.17 20.74 -22.20
CA LYS A 114 -5.43 20.79 -20.75
C LYS A 114 -5.54 19.36 -20.18
N GLY A 115 -4.40 18.75 -19.86
CA GLY A 115 -4.29 17.32 -19.60
C GLY A 115 -3.81 17.04 -18.19
N LEU A 116 -4.19 15.85 -17.68
CA LEU A 116 -3.74 15.31 -16.41
C LEU A 116 -2.20 15.16 -16.37
N LYS A 117 -1.54 15.88 -15.46
CA LYS A 117 -0.09 15.79 -15.25
C LYS A 117 0.25 15.11 -13.93
N ILE A 118 1.00 14.01 -13.99
CA ILE A 118 1.45 13.27 -12.81
C ILE A 118 2.61 14.04 -12.15
N VAL A 119 2.49 14.31 -10.85
CA VAL A 119 3.52 15.03 -10.08
C VAL A 119 4.23 14.12 -9.08
N ALA A 120 3.55 13.04 -8.63
CA ALA A 120 4.12 12.02 -7.75
C ALA A 120 3.33 10.71 -7.86
N GLY A 121 3.98 9.59 -7.50
CA GLY A 121 3.35 8.27 -7.39
C GLY A 121 3.65 7.32 -8.56
N THR A 122 2.89 6.23 -8.63
CA THR A 122 3.14 5.07 -9.51
C THR A 122 2.06 4.90 -10.60
N MET A 123 1.51 6.01 -11.09
CA MET A 123 0.46 5.98 -12.11
C MET A 123 1.05 5.79 -13.52
N ASP A 124 0.43 4.92 -14.30
CA ASP A 124 0.82 4.60 -15.67
C ASP A 124 0.05 5.45 -16.70
N SER A 125 0.42 5.33 -17.99
CA SER A 125 -0.17 6.15 -19.06
C SER A 125 -1.62 5.76 -19.40
N GLU A 126 -1.96 4.47 -19.30
CA GLU A 126 -3.33 3.95 -19.54
C GLU A 126 -4.29 4.51 -18.47
N ASP A 127 -3.85 4.53 -17.21
CA ASP A 127 -4.60 5.15 -16.13
C ASP A 127 -4.80 6.65 -16.34
N ALA A 128 -3.76 7.37 -16.73
CA ALA A 128 -3.81 8.81 -16.91
C ALA A 128 -4.86 9.20 -17.96
N GLU A 129 -4.91 8.47 -19.08
CA GLU A 129 -5.91 8.65 -20.12
C GLU A 129 -7.32 8.36 -19.61
N HIS A 130 -7.52 7.23 -18.93
CA HIS A 130 -8.82 6.86 -18.39
C HIS A 130 -9.36 7.88 -17.39
N ILE A 131 -8.49 8.40 -16.51
CA ILE A 131 -8.84 9.43 -15.53
C ILE A 131 -9.17 10.74 -16.24
N ASN A 132 -8.36 11.15 -17.23
CA ASN A 132 -8.61 12.36 -18.00
C ASN A 132 -9.98 12.31 -18.71
N ASN A 133 -10.33 11.17 -19.30
CA ASN A 133 -11.63 10.96 -19.93
C ASN A 133 -12.77 10.97 -18.90
N SER A 134 -12.57 10.35 -17.74
CA SER A 134 -13.55 10.38 -16.64
C SER A 134 -13.81 11.80 -16.14
N LEU A 135 -12.76 12.62 -16.03
CA LEU A 135 -12.86 14.03 -15.63
C LEU A 135 -13.56 14.89 -16.69
N LYS A 136 -13.22 14.71 -17.98
CA LYS A 136 -13.91 15.42 -19.09
C LYS A 136 -15.41 15.17 -19.06
N LEU A 137 -15.83 13.91 -18.93
CA LEU A 137 -17.24 13.54 -18.83
C LEU A 137 -17.94 14.17 -17.61
N LEU A 138 -17.23 14.38 -16.49
CA LEU A 138 -17.78 15.05 -15.32
C LEU A 138 -17.99 16.54 -15.54
N TYR A 139 -17.02 17.21 -16.17
CA TYR A 139 -17.12 18.65 -16.47
C TYR A 139 -18.17 18.94 -17.55
N GLU A 140 -18.34 18.03 -18.52
CA GLU A 140 -19.36 18.16 -19.57
C GLU A 140 -20.79 17.92 -19.06
N ASN A 141 -20.98 17.13 -18.00
CA ASN A 141 -22.31 16.75 -17.48
C ASN A 141 -22.77 17.56 -16.23
N ASN A 142 -22.18 18.72 -15.93
CA ASN A 142 -22.61 19.62 -14.84
C ASN A 142 -22.86 18.92 -13.48
N GLY A 143 -21.96 18.03 -13.05
CA GLY A 143 -21.89 17.55 -11.66
C GLY A 143 -22.92 16.50 -11.23
N LEU A 144 -23.81 16.02 -12.11
CA LEU A 144 -24.76 14.94 -11.79
C LEU A 144 -24.27 13.58 -12.29
N LEU A 145 -23.35 12.96 -11.55
CA LEU A 145 -22.93 11.58 -11.79
C LEU A 145 -22.69 10.83 -10.46
N THR A 146 -23.68 10.82 -9.57
CA THR A 146 -23.69 9.83 -8.48
C THR A 146 -23.90 8.40 -9.00
N ASN A 147 -24.38 8.21 -10.24
CA ASN A 147 -24.78 6.87 -10.73
C ASN A 147 -24.13 6.39 -12.06
N THR A 148 -23.50 7.26 -12.87
CA THR A 148 -23.11 6.86 -14.25
C THR A 148 -21.60 6.57 -14.45
N VAL A 149 -20.71 6.85 -13.49
CA VAL A 149 -19.30 6.39 -13.52
C VAL A 149 -19.17 5.07 -12.75
N HIS A 150 -20.08 4.12 -13.00
CA HIS A 150 -20.19 3.01 -12.06
C HIS A 150 -19.04 2.01 -12.14
N ASN A 151 -18.24 1.95 -13.22
CA ASN A 151 -17.46 0.71 -13.37
C ASN A 151 -16.04 0.72 -12.81
N LEU A 152 -15.32 1.84 -12.65
CA LEU A 152 -13.92 1.76 -12.16
C LEU A 152 -13.38 2.98 -11.40
N THR A 153 -14.07 4.14 -11.39
CA THR A 153 -13.54 5.39 -10.82
C THR A 153 -14.57 6.10 -9.94
N GLN A 154 -14.37 6.11 -8.63
CA GLN A 154 -15.11 6.94 -7.69
C GLN A 154 -14.44 8.32 -7.61
N VAL A 155 -15.21 9.37 -7.88
CA VAL A 155 -14.75 10.75 -7.72
C VAL A 155 -15.41 11.33 -6.49
N ASN A 156 -14.61 11.61 -5.47
CA ASN A 156 -15.07 12.09 -4.18
C ASN A 156 -14.78 13.58 -4.02
N THR A 157 -15.85 14.34 -3.79
CA THR A 157 -15.80 15.78 -3.54
C THR A 157 -15.81 16.10 -2.04
N ILE A 158 -15.61 15.14 -1.14
CA ILE A 158 -15.72 15.37 0.32
C ILE A 158 -14.73 16.43 0.80
N LEU A 159 -13.50 16.45 0.31
CA LEU A 159 -12.52 17.50 0.60
C LEU A 159 -13.01 18.86 0.09
N THR A 160 -13.67 18.88 -1.07
CA THR A 160 -14.31 20.08 -1.63
C THR A 160 -15.52 20.51 -0.79
N ILE A 161 -16.30 19.59 -0.24
CA ILE A 161 -17.44 19.90 0.64
C ILE A 161 -16.96 20.41 1.99
N GLN A 162 -15.94 19.77 2.58
CA GLN A 162 -15.31 20.18 3.84
C GLN A 162 -14.74 21.59 3.70
N ILE A 163 -13.98 21.87 2.64
CA ILE A 163 -13.49 23.22 2.41
C ILE A 163 -14.64 24.20 2.16
N ASN A 164 -15.66 23.86 1.38
CA ASN A 164 -16.83 24.74 1.18
C ASN A 164 -17.55 25.06 2.49
N ASN A 165 -17.67 24.09 3.40
CA ASN A 165 -18.27 24.30 4.71
C ASN A 165 -17.41 25.22 5.57
N ILE A 166 -16.09 25.02 5.57
CA ILE A 166 -15.13 25.89 6.26
C ILE A 166 -15.19 27.31 5.68
N THR A 167 -15.12 27.47 4.36
CA THR A 167 -15.24 28.75 3.65
C THR A 167 -16.58 29.42 3.95
N LYS A 168 -17.70 28.68 3.95
CA LYS A 168 -19.02 29.24 4.29
C LYS A 168 -19.08 29.71 5.75
N HIS A 169 -18.47 28.95 6.66
CA HIS A 169 -18.35 29.34 8.07
C HIS A 169 -17.54 30.64 8.18
N ILE A 170 -16.35 30.68 7.57
CA ILE A 170 -15.48 31.85 7.53
C ILE A 170 -16.19 33.07 6.94
N ASN A 171 -16.92 32.91 5.83
CA ASN A 171 -17.69 34.00 5.22
C ASN A 171 -18.82 34.49 6.13
N THR A 172 -19.44 33.59 6.90
CA THR A 172 -20.49 33.96 7.86
C THR A 172 -19.89 34.71 9.04
N GLN A 173 -18.78 34.22 9.59
CA GLN A 173 -18.02 34.89 10.65
C GLN A 173 -17.49 36.24 10.18
N GLN A 174 -16.97 36.32 8.96
CA GLN A 174 -16.54 37.57 8.34
C GLN A 174 -17.67 38.57 8.26
N LYS A 175 -18.87 38.19 7.77
CA LYS A 175 -20.01 39.12 7.73
C LYS A 175 -20.44 39.59 9.11
N GLN A 176 -20.29 38.75 10.13
CA GLN A 176 -20.53 39.14 11.51
C GLN A 176 -19.47 40.13 11.97
N VAL A 177 -18.18 39.81 11.79
CA VAL A 177 -17.04 40.69 12.09
C VAL A 177 -17.16 42.03 11.37
N GLU A 178 -17.51 42.04 10.08
CA GLU A 178 -17.72 43.25 9.29
C GLU A 178 -18.90 44.07 9.82
N ARG A 179 -20.02 43.43 10.18
CA ARG A 179 -21.15 44.11 10.83
C ARG A 179 -20.75 44.69 12.17
N TYR A 180 -20.00 43.96 12.99
CA TYR A 180 -19.49 44.43 14.26
C TYR A 180 -18.49 45.57 14.08
N LEU A 181 -17.57 45.49 13.12
CA LEU A 181 -16.60 46.55 12.80
C LEU A 181 -17.29 47.77 12.22
N ASN A 182 -18.34 47.63 11.41
CA ASN A 182 -19.12 48.74 10.89
C ASN A 182 -20.02 49.35 11.97
N GLN A 183 -20.61 48.54 12.86
CA GLN A 183 -21.30 49.03 14.05
C GLN A 183 -20.32 49.77 14.95
N PHE A 184 -19.14 49.23 15.17
CA PHE A 184 -18.08 49.85 15.97
C PHE A 184 -17.61 51.16 15.33
N LYS A 185 -17.31 51.18 14.03
CA LYS A 185 -16.89 52.37 13.25
C LYS A 185 -17.97 53.46 13.21
N ASN A 186 -19.25 53.07 13.22
CA ASN A 186 -20.38 54.01 13.26
C ASN A 186 -20.74 54.44 14.69
N THR A 187 -20.43 53.64 15.71
CA THR A 187 -20.70 53.94 17.13
C THR A 187 -19.54 54.71 17.77
N PHE A 188 -18.32 54.64 17.20
CA PHE A 188 -17.10 55.13 17.82
C PHE A 188 -16.16 55.88 16.86
N GLN A 189 -16.32 57.21 16.82
CA GLN A 189 -15.17 58.13 16.67
C GLN A 189 -14.36 58.27 17.99
N ILE A 190 -14.69 57.50 19.03
CA ILE A 190 -14.12 57.61 20.38
C ILE A 190 -13.73 56.20 20.84
N LYS A 191 -12.62 56.04 21.58
CA LYS A 191 -12.06 54.76 22.06
C LYS A 191 -13.08 53.77 22.67
N ILE A 192 -12.73 52.48 22.70
CA ILE A 192 -13.35 51.42 23.52
C ILE A 192 -13.72 52.01 24.89
N ALA A 193 -15.03 52.20 25.13
CA ALA A 193 -15.51 52.95 26.29
C ALA A 193 -15.94 52.05 27.44
N THR A 194 -16.22 50.76 27.19
CA THR A 194 -16.70 49.82 28.20
C THR A 194 -15.98 48.47 28.15
N LEU A 195 -15.92 47.78 29.29
CA LEU A 195 -15.35 46.44 29.43
C LEU A 195 -16.09 45.38 28.59
N GLU A 196 -17.40 45.56 28.39
CA GLU A 196 -18.24 44.64 27.63
C GLU A 196 -17.93 44.68 26.12
N ASP A 197 -17.64 45.88 25.59
CA ASP A 197 -17.19 46.06 24.21
C ASP A 197 -15.82 45.40 23.98
N GLU A 198 -14.90 45.52 24.96
CA GLU A 198 -13.58 44.88 24.91
C GLU A 198 -13.69 43.35 24.91
N VAL A 199 -14.54 42.78 25.77
CA VAL A 199 -14.77 41.32 25.82
C VAL A 199 -15.37 40.81 24.52
N THR A 200 -16.37 41.51 23.97
CA THR A 200 -17.04 41.12 22.71
C THR A 200 -16.06 41.21 21.53
N PHE A 201 -15.25 42.26 21.47
CA PHE A 201 -14.19 42.39 20.48
C PHE A 201 -13.19 41.23 20.57
N MET A 202 -12.71 40.92 21.77
CA MET A 202 -11.76 39.81 22.00
C MET A 202 -12.34 38.46 21.56
N GLN A 203 -13.63 38.20 21.83
CA GLN A 203 -14.30 36.97 21.39
C GLN A 203 -14.25 36.79 19.87
N HIS A 204 -14.46 37.84 19.10
CA HIS A 204 -14.39 37.78 17.64
C HIS A 204 -12.97 37.54 17.13
N ILE A 205 -11.95 38.13 17.75
CA ILE A 205 -10.56 37.84 17.38
C ILE A 205 -10.21 36.38 17.66
N TYR A 206 -10.66 35.83 18.80
CA TYR A 206 -10.49 34.41 19.10
C TYR A 206 -11.18 33.50 18.09
N GLN A 207 -12.38 33.84 17.62
CA GLN A 207 -13.08 33.09 16.57
C GLN A 207 -12.29 33.08 15.26
N ILE A 208 -11.80 34.25 14.81
CA ILE A 208 -10.95 34.34 13.61
C ILE A 208 -9.69 33.49 13.77
N ASN A 209 -9.04 33.53 14.93
CA ASN A 209 -7.85 32.73 15.19
C ASN A 209 -8.15 31.23 15.15
N ASN A 210 -9.29 30.80 15.70
CA ASN A 210 -9.73 29.40 15.64
C ASN A 210 -10.02 28.96 14.21
N ASP A 211 -10.66 29.80 13.39
CA ASP A 211 -10.91 29.51 11.98
C ASP A 211 -9.61 29.38 11.17
N ILE A 212 -8.64 30.26 11.41
CA ILE A 212 -7.29 30.16 10.82
C ILE A 212 -6.62 28.85 11.24
N MET A 213 -6.75 28.45 12.50
CA MET A 213 -6.18 27.20 13.01
C MET A 213 -6.86 25.97 12.38
N LEU A 214 -8.19 25.96 12.24
CA LEU A 214 -8.92 24.89 11.57
C LEU A 214 -8.50 24.76 10.10
N LEU A 215 -8.40 25.88 9.39
CA LEU A 215 -7.96 25.91 7.99
C LEU A 215 -6.51 25.43 7.85
N ARG A 216 -5.65 25.79 8.80
CA ARG A 216 -4.25 25.31 8.86
C ARG A 216 -4.19 23.80 9.05
N ASN A 217 -4.96 23.24 9.98
CA ASN A 217 -4.99 21.81 10.23
C ASN A 217 -5.46 21.05 8.97
N HIS A 218 -6.50 21.55 8.31
CA HIS A 218 -6.98 20.97 7.06
C HIS A 218 -5.93 21.01 5.93
N ILE A 219 -5.18 22.11 5.82
CA ILE A 219 -4.05 22.22 4.88
C ILE A 219 -2.90 21.27 5.24
N ASP A 220 -2.63 21.07 6.53
CA ASP A 220 -1.64 20.13 7.02
C ASP A 220 -2.03 18.69 6.69
N ASP A 221 -3.31 18.32 6.84
CA ASP A 221 -3.83 17.01 6.46
C ASP A 221 -3.63 16.75 4.96
N ILE A 222 -3.97 17.72 4.10
CA ILE A 222 -3.73 17.63 2.64
C ILE A 222 -2.23 17.51 2.35
N GLY A 223 -1.40 18.31 3.02
CA GLY A 223 0.05 18.29 2.87
C GLY A 223 0.65 16.94 3.25
N GLN A 224 0.20 16.37 4.36
CA GLN A 224 0.57 15.04 4.83
C GLN A 224 0.13 13.97 3.84
N VAL A 225 -1.05 14.09 3.25
CA VAL A 225 -1.52 13.14 2.23
C VAL A 225 -0.66 13.19 0.98
N ILE A 226 -0.33 14.38 0.49
CA ILE A 226 0.56 14.55 -0.66
C ILE A 226 1.95 13.98 -0.37
N PHE A 227 2.48 14.23 0.84
CA PHE A 227 3.79 13.73 1.25
C PHE A 227 3.80 12.20 1.38
N SER A 228 2.83 11.63 2.09
CA SER A 228 2.66 10.18 2.22
C SER A 228 2.48 9.51 0.85
N SER A 229 1.74 10.14 -0.06
CA SER A 229 1.56 9.64 -1.43
C SER A 229 2.88 9.59 -2.22
N LYS A 230 3.81 10.53 -1.99
CA LYS A 230 5.17 10.49 -2.56
C LYS A 230 5.99 9.32 -2.01
N LEU A 231 5.69 8.88 -0.79
CA LEU A 231 6.32 7.74 -0.14
C LEU A 231 5.58 6.41 -0.39
N GLY A 232 4.45 6.43 -1.11
CA GLY A 232 3.59 5.25 -1.30
C GLY A 232 2.85 4.83 -0.03
N ILE A 233 2.69 5.74 0.93
CA ILE A 233 1.97 5.51 2.19
C ILE A 233 0.56 6.08 2.07
N ILE A 234 -0.41 5.35 2.59
CA ILE A 234 -1.82 5.75 2.61
C ILE A 234 -2.11 6.45 3.94
N PRO A 235 -2.57 7.71 3.92
CA PRO A 235 -3.25 8.31 5.06
C PRO A 235 -4.68 7.78 5.08
N THR A 236 -5.03 6.97 6.06
CA THR A 236 -6.38 6.39 6.18
C THR A 236 -7.46 7.44 6.44
N ASP A 237 -7.08 8.58 7.00
CA ASP A 237 -7.99 9.61 7.48
C ASP A 237 -8.69 10.40 6.36
N ILE A 238 -8.26 10.19 5.10
CA ILE A 238 -8.86 10.82 3.92
C ILE A 238 -9.91 9.95 3.24
N LEU A 239 -9.94 8.65 3.56
CA LEU A 239 -10.90 7.71 2.98
C LEU A 239 -12.18 7.72 3.81
N THR A 240 -13.31 7.91 3.13
CA THR A 240 -14.64 7.75 3.71
C THR A 240 -14.91 6.29 4.08
N PRO A 241 -15.90 6.00 4.95
CA PRO A 241 -16.27 4.61 5.26
C PRO A 241 -16.56 3.77 4.00
N LYS A 242 -17.26 4.34 3.02
CA LYS A 242 -17.56 3.67 1.74
C LYS A 242 -16.33 3.37 0.89
N GLU A 243 -15.32 4.23 0.96
CA GLU A 243 -14.04 4.02 0.27
C GLU A 243 -13.19 3.00 1.02
N MET A 244 -13.27 2.98 2.35
CA MET A 244 -12.64 1.96 3.19
C MET A 244 -13.23 0.57 2.93
N ASP A 245 -14.52 0.47 2.61
CA ASP A 245 -15.18 -0.80 2.23
C ASP A 245 -14.57 -1.44 0.96
N LEU A 246 -13.88 -0.66 0.11
CA LEU A 246 -13.13 -1.20 -1.03
C LEU A 246 -11.88 -1.98 -0.60
N ILE A 247 -11.39 -1.73 0.61
CA ILE A 247 -10.23 -2.40 1.20
C ILE A 247 -10.70 -3.68 1.91
N THR A 248 -10.80 -4.75 1.14
CA THR A 248 -11.37 -6.02 1.66
C THR A 248 -10.45 -6.79 2.59
N ASP A 249 -9.12 -6.62 2.48
CA ASP A 249 -8.15 -7.34 3.29
C ASP A 249 -6.80 -6.60 3.42
N PHE A 250 -5.92 -7.16 4.26
CA PHE A 250 -4.58 -6.61 4.49
C PHE A 250 -3.72 -6.58 3.21
N ASN A 251 -3.88 -7.55 2.32
CA ASN A 251 -3.15 -7.57 1.04
C ASN A 251 -3.61 -6.43 0.13
N SER A 252 -4.90 -6.10 0.17
CA SER A 252 -5.49 -4.96 -0.54
C SER A 252 -4.87 -3.68 -0.03
N TYR A 253 -4.81 -3.52 1.31
CA TYR A 253 -4.22 -2.36 1.97
C TYR A 253 -2.75 -2.13 1.62
N ILE A 254 -1.88 -3.14 1.75
CA ILE A 254 -0.43 -2.95 1.50
C ILE A 254 -0.08 -2.68 0.03
N ASN A 255 -0.98 -2.98 -0.89
CA ASN A 255 -0.75 -2.87 -2.34
C ASN A 255 -1.56 -1.74 -2.99
N ILE A 256 -2.17 -0.85 -2.19
CA ILE A 256 -2.79 0.37 -2.71
C ILE A 256 -1.70 1.25 -3.32
N LYS A 257 -1.92 1.70 -4.54
CA LYS A 257 -1.03 2.66 -5.20
C LYS A 257 -1.60 4.06 -5.05
N THR A 258 -0.75 5.01 -4.66
CA THR A 258 -1.12 6.41 -4.51
C THR A 258 -0.42 7.27 -5.55
N SER A 259 -1.13 8.21 -6.16
CA SER A 259 -0.54 9.22 -7.03
C SER A 259 -1.16 10.59 -6.80
N VAL A 260 -0.37 11.62 -7.11
CA VAL A 260 -0.82 13.02 -7.10
C VAL A 260 -0.69 13.55 -8.51
N ALA A 261 -1.81 14.03 -9.05
CA ALA A 261 -1.87 14.63 -10.36
C ALA A 261 -2.33 16.09 -10.29
N LEU A 262 -2.02 16.84 -11.33
CA LEU A 262 -2.53 18.18 -11.58
C LEU A 262 -3.42 18.13 -12.81
N HIS A 263 -4.59 18.75 -12.71
CA HIS A 263 -5.47 19.03 -13.84
C HIS A 263 -5.83 20.51 -13.77
N ASP A 264 -5.30 21.30 -14.69
CA ASP A 264 -5.30 22.77 -14.62
C ASP A 264 -4.72 23.29 -13.28
N GLU A 265 -5.51 24.04 -12.49
CA GLU A 265 -5.14 24.52 -11.16
C GLU A 265 -5.56 23.56 -10.02
N THR A 266 -6.17 22.42 -10.35
CA THR A 266 -6.72 21.50 -9.36
C THR A 266 -5.75 20.36 -9.08
N LYS A 267 -5.52 20.08 -7.80
CA LYS A 267 -4.76 18.89 -7.36
C LYS A 267 -5.70 17.71 -7.21
N LEU A 268 -5.28 16.56 -7.72
CA LEU A 268 -6.00 15.30 -7.66
C LEU A 268 -5.18 14.31 -6.85
N LEU A 269 -5.80 13.76 -5.81
CA LEU A 269 -5.26 12.66 -5.03
C LEU A 269 -5.92 11.39 -5.53
N ILE A 270 -5.13 10.47 -6.06
CA ILE A 270 -5.61 9.27 -6.73
C ILE A 270 -5.15 8.05 -5.94
N PHE A 271 -6.10 7.21 -5.53
CA PHE A 271 -5.86 5.94 -4.86
C PHE A 271 -6.32 4.81 -5.77
N ARG A 272 -5.43 3.86 -6.07
CA ARG A 272 -5.74 2.61 -6.79
C ARG A 272 -5.77 1.48 -5.79
N ILE A 273 -6.95 1.02 -5.42
CA ILE A 273 -7.15 -0.08 -4.48
C ILE A 273 -7.28 -1.37 -5.28
N PRO A 274 -6.38 -2.35 -5.13
CA PRO A 274 -6.46 -3.61 -5.86
C PRO A 274 -7.63 -4.45 -5.36
N SER A 275 -8.41 -4.98 -6.29
CA SER A 275 -9.37 -6.04 -6.04
C SER A 275 -8.75 -7.37 -6.43
N TYR A 276 -8.66 -8.29 -5.48
CA TYR A 276 -8.08 -9.61 -5.71
C TYR A 276 -9.12 -10.61 -6.21
N SER A 277 -8.67 -11.46 -7.13
CA SER A 277 -9.43 -12.60 -7.62
C SER A 277 -9.79 -13.53 -6.46
N LYS A 278 -11.02 -14.06 -6.51
CA LYS A 278 -11.43 -15.17 -5.63
C LYS A 278 -10.59 -16.42 -5.88
N ASN A 279 -10.17 -16.64 -7.12
CA ASN A 279 -9.34 -17.78 -7.50
C ASN A 279 -7.88 -17.49 -7.13
N THR A 280 -7.26 -18.42 -6.41
CA THR A 280 -5.84 -18.46 -6.13
C THR A 280 -5.08 -19.16 -7.25
N LEU A 281 -3.82 -18.80 -7.42
CA LEU A 281 -2.86 -19.51 -8.25
C LEU A 281 -1.82 -20.13 -7.32
N SER A 282 -1.54 -21.42 -7.51
CA SER A 282 -0.48 -22.11 -6.81
C SER A 282 0.85 -21.85 -7.51
N LYS A 283 1.84 -21.36 -6.77
CA LYS A 283 3.20 -21.23 -7.27
C LYS A 283 3.92 -22.56 -7.10
N ILE A 284 4.28 -23.19 -8.21
CA ILE A 284 4.95 -24.49 -8.22
C ILE A 284 6.34 -24.32 -8.81
N THR A 285 7.34 -24.81 -8.09
CA THR A 285 8.71 -24.92 -8.56
C THR A 285 9.01 -26.37 -8.91
N PHE A 286 9.50 -26.59 -10.12
CA PHE A 286 9.94 -27.90 -10.57
C PHE A 286 11.42 -27.99 -10.31
N GLU A 287 11.79 -28.72 -9.26
CA GLU A 287 13.20 -28.93 -8.94
C GLU A 287 13.70 -30.17 -9.70
N PRO A 288 14.67 -30.02 -10.61
CA PRO A 288 15.27 -31.15 -11.32
C PRO A 288 16.09 -32.00 -10.35
N ILE A 289 15.79 -33.29 -10.26
CA ILE A 289 16.54 -34.28 -9.47
C ILE A 289 17.05 -35.40 -10.38
N PRO A 290 18.20 -36.02 -10.09
CA PRO A 290 18.68 -37.15 -10.89
C PRO A 290 17.86 -38.41 -10.59
N ASP A 291 17.47 -39.13 -11.65
CA ASP A 291 16.85 -40.45 -11.58
C ASP A 291 17.91 -41.56 -11.40
N ILE A 292 17.47 -42.83 -11.43
CA ILE A 292 18.37 -44.00 -11.30
C ILE A 292 19.44 -44.09 -12.41
N LYS A 293 19.25 -43.39 -13.53
CA LYS A 293 20.20 -43.29 -14.65
C LYS A 293 21.02 -42.00 -14.60
N ASN A 294 20.97 -41.24 -13.50
CA ASN A 294 21.56 -39.91 -13.35
C ASN A 294 21.04 -38.87 -14.35
N MET A 295 19.84 -39.07 -14.89
CA MET A 295 19.20 -38.15 -15.82
C MET A 295 18.25 -37.24 -15.04
N THR A 296 18.20 -35.96 -15.42
CA THR A 296 17.31 -34.97 -14.83
C THR A 296 16.60 -34.15 -15.89
N LEU A 297 15.46 -33.54 -15.55
CA LEU A 297 14.70 -32.74 -16.50
C LEU A 297 15.48 -31.51 -16.99
N ALA A 298 15.45 -31.27 -18.30
CA ALA A 298 15.96 -30.07 -18.94
C ALA A 298 14.79 -29.09 -19.17
N LEU A 299 14.39 -28.37 -18.12
CA LEU A 299 13.33 -27.35 -18.20
C LEU A 299 13.86 -25.96 -18.53
N ASN A 300 13.10 -25.25 -19.38
CA ASN A 300 13.30 -23.84 -19.67
C ASN A 300 12.73 -22.92 -18.56
N SER A 301 11.72 -23.38 -17.80
CA SER A 301 11.12 -22.63 -16.68
C SER A 301 11.06 -23.48 -15.41
N HIS A 302 11.73 -23.02 -14.35
CA HIS A 302 11.84 -23.74 -13.08
C HIS A 302 10.70 -23.40 -12.11
N THR A 303 9.87 -22.41 -12.41
CA THR A 303 8.74 -22.02 -11.57
C THR A 303 7.61 -21.53 -12.44
N ILE A 304 6.39 -21.95 -12.10
CA ILE A 304 5.16 -21.57 -12.79
C ILE A 304 4.10 -21.21 -11.77
N LEU A 305 3.02 -20.61 -12.26
CA LEU A 305 1.77 -20.45 -11.54
C LEU A 305 0.75 -21.39 -12.17
N THR A 306 -0.03 -22.10 -11.37
CA THR A 306 -1.13 -22.94 -11.86
C THR A 306 -2.46 -22.54 -11.23
N ASP A 307 -3.53 -22.58 -12.01
CA ASP A 307 -4.89 -22.46 -11.48
C ASP A 307 -5.50 -23.83 -11.12
N HIS A 308 -6.70 -23.81 -10.55
CA HIS A 308 -7.42 -25.04 -10.18
C HIS A 308 -7.83 -25.91 -11.38
N ASN A 309 -7.78 -25.38 -12.60
CA ASN A 309 -8.08 -26.13 -13.83
C ASN A 309 -6.80 -26.67 -14.50
N GLY A 310 -5.63 -26.50 -13.88
CA GLY A 310 -4.36 -26.97 -14.41
C GLY A 310 -3.74 -26.06 -15.47
N LYS A 311 -4.29 -24.86 -15.71
CA LYS A 311 -3.64 -23.92 -16.63
C LYS A 311 -2.39 -23.33 -15.99
N MET A 312 -1.33 -23.26 -16.77
CA MET A 312 -0.02 -22.80 -16.33
C MET A 312 0.28 -21.39 -16.84
N TYR A 313 0.91 -20.57 -16.01
CA TYR A 313 1.28 -19.20 -16.33
C TYR A 313 2.71 -18.88 -15.90
N GLU A 314 3.32 -17.90 -16.57
CA GLU A 314 4.64 -17.37 -16.18
C GLU A 314 4.60 -16.69 -14.80
N PRO A 315 5.62 -16.90 -13.95
CA PRO A 315 5.64 -16.37 -12.59
C PRO A 315 6.01 -14.88 -12.52
N PHE A 316 6.53 -14.29 -13.61
CA PHE A 316 6.99 -12.91 -13.62
C PHE A 316 5.94 -12.00 -14.27
N LEU A 317 5.20 -11.27 -13.45
CA LEU A 317 4.24 -10.28 -13.93
C LEU A 317 4.49 -8.94 -13.26
N GLN A 318 4.63 -7.91 -14.09
CA GLN A 318 4.50 -6.54 -13.61
C GLN A 318 3.06 -6.36 -13.08
N ASP A 319 2.95 -5.98 -11.81
CA ASP A 319 1.71 -5.67 -11.09
C ASP A 319 0.73 -6.84 -10.81
N ASN A 320 1.12 -8.11 -11.02
CA ASN A 320 0.28 -9.29 -10.71
C ASN A 320 -1.17 -9.22 -11.25
N LEU A 321 -1.40 -8.44 -12.30
CA LEU A 321 -2.71 -8.27 -12.90
C LEU A 321 -3.10 -9.54 -13.65
N LYS A 322 -4.34 -10.00 -13.44
CA LYS A 322 -4.90 -11.17 -14.12
C LYS A 322 -4.84 -11.05 -15.65
N LYS A 323 -5.05 -9.84 -16.18
CA LYS A 323 -4.95 -9.55 -17.62
C LYS A 323 -3.54 -9.73 -18.20
N ASN A 324 -2.52 -9.67 -17.35
CA ASN A 324 -1.12 -9.77 -17.77
C ASN A 324 -0.60 -11.21 -17.71
N LEU A 325 -1.36 -12.17 -17.16
CA LEU A 325 -0.95 -13.57 -17.06
C LEU A 325 -0.65 -14.14 -18.46
N ILE A 326 0.59 -14.58 -18.67
CA ILE A 326 1.03 -15.21 -19.90
C ILE A 326 0.89 -16.73 -19.72
N GLU A 327 -0.02 -17.33 -20.48
CA GLU A 327 -0.25 -18.78 -20.45
C GLU A 327 0.96 -19.52 -21.06
N ILE A 328 1.46 -20.53 -20.35
CA ILE A 328 2.52 -21.43 -20.80
C ILE A 328 1.86 -22.71 -21.31
N LYS A 329 2.23 -23.14 -22.52
CA LYS A 329 1.85 -24.44 -23.07
C LYS A 329 3.05 -25.39 -23.04
N SER A 330 2.96 -26.44 -22.25
CA SER A 330 4.00 -27.46 -22.11
C SER A 330 3.37 -28.80 -21.75
N ASP A 331 3.25 -29.70 -22.73
CA ASP A 331 2.67 -31.04 -22.53
C ASP A 331 3.44 -31.81 -21.46
N CYS A 332 4.76 -31.65 -21.43
CA CYS A 332 5.62 -32.22 -20.40
C CYS A 332 5.19 -31.76 -19.00
N MET A 333 5.11 -30.45 -18.74
CA MET A 333 4.79 -29.94 -17.40
C MET A 333 3.32 -30.20 -17.04
N GLN A 334 2.41 -30.13 -18.01
CA GLN A 334 1.00 -30.42 -17.79
C GLN A 334 0.78 -31.88 -17.40
N ASN A 335 1.37 -32.83 -18.12
CA ASN A 335 1.25 -34.25 -17.78
C ASN A 335 1.84 -34.55 -16.40
N ILE A 336 2.94 -33.89 -16.03
CA ILE A 336 3.51 -33.99 -14.68
C ILE A 336 2.48 -33.56 -13.60
N LEU A 337 1.83 -32.41 -13.80
CA LEU A 337 0.84 -31.90 -12.84
C LEU A 337 -0.44 -32.75 -12.77
N GLU A 338 -0.76 -33.45 -13.86
CA GLU A 338 -1.94 -34.32 -13.96
C GLU A 338 -1.66 -35.78 -13.58
N TYR A 339 -0.47 -36.12 -13.08
CA TYR A 339 -0.05 -37.50 -12.75
C TYR A 339 -0.10 -38.46 -13.94
N LYS A 340 0.21 -37.96 -15.14
CA LYS A 340 0.26 -38.73 -16.38
C LYS A 340 1.70 -38.93 -16.83
N ASP A 341 1.90 -39.90 -17.72
CA ASP A 341 3.18 -40.11 -18.38
C ASP A 341 3.60 -38.86 -19.16
N ALA A 342 4.74 -38.29 -18.78
CA ALA A 342 5.27 -37.06 -19.36
C ALA A 342 6.55 -37.36 -20.14
N ASN A 343 6.56 -37.05 -21.44
CA ASN A 343 7.77 -37.16 -22.26
C ASN A 343 8.52 -35.82 -22.24
N CYS A 344 9.50 -35.72 -21.35
CA CYS A 344 10.24 -34.49 -21.10
C CYS A 344 11.70 -34.61 -21.57
N PRO A 345 12.28 -33.54 -22.14
CA PRO A 345 13.72 -33.51 -22.41
C PRO A 345 14.52 -33.74 -21.12
N MET A 346 15.49 -34.66 -21.17
CA MET A 346 16.36 -34.98 -20.03
C MET A 346 17.83 -34.66 -20.37
N LYS A 347 18.62 -34.34 -19.34
CA LYS A 347 20.06 -34.11 -19.41
C LYS A 347 20.77 -34.89 -18.30
N ASN A 348 22.03 -35.22 -18.50
CA ASN A 348 22.83 -35.91 -17.49
C ASN A 348 23.13 -34.97 -16.29
N SER A 349 23.10 -35.51 -15.07
CA SER A 349 23.37 -34.81 -13.82
C SER A 349 24.11 -35.73 -12.86
N GLU A 350 25.44 -35.74 -12.97
CA GLU A 350 26.32 -36.58 -12.15
C GLU A 350 26.89 -35.84 -10.93
N THR A 351 26.67 -34.53 -10.84
CA THR A 351 27.24 -33.69 -9.79
C THR A 351 26.46 -33.79 -8.50
N GLU A 352 27.16 -34.02 -7.39
CA GLU A 352 26.58 -33.96 -6.06
C GLU A 352 26.21 -32.51 -5.69
N GLU A 353 24.94 -32.25 -5.44
CA GLU A 353 24.40 -30.92 -5.15
C GLU A 353 23.54 -30.91 -3.87
N ILE A 354 23.59 -29.79 -3.15
CA ILE A 354 22.72 -29.54 -1.98
C ILE A 354 21.93 -28.27 -2.28
N VAL A 355 20.62 -28.42 -2.47
CA VAL A 355 19.69 -27.33 -2.75
C VAL A 355 18.84 -27.06 -1.51
N GLU A 356 18.90 -25.85 -0.99
CA GLU A 356 17.96 -25.38 0.03
C GLU A 356 16.78 -24.71 -0.66
N ILE A 357 15.61 -25.35 -0.62
CA ILE A 357 14.40 -24.81 -1.25
C ILE A 357 13.84 -23.68 -0.38
N PHE A 358 13.79 -23.91 0.93
CA PHE A 358 13.58 -22.90 1.96
C PHE A 358 14.10 -23.42 3.30
N PRO A 359 14.28 -22.55 4.31
CA PRO A 359 14.78 -22.97 5.61
C PRO A 359 13.98 -24.13 6.23
N GLY A 360 14.63 -25.28 6.39
CA GLY A 360 13.99 -26.52 6.89
C GLY A 360 13.61 -27.54 5.83
N LEU A 361 13.82 -27.28 4.54
CA LEU A 361 13.62 -28.22 3.43
C LEU A 361 14.82 -28.21 2.49
N LEU A 362 15.53 -29.35 2.41
CA LEU A 362 16.70 -29.54 1.56
C LEU A 362 16.45 -30.66 0.56
N ILE A 363 17.02 -30.51 -0.63
CA ILE A 363 17.19 -31.58 -1.58
C ILE A 363 18.68 -31.87 -1.69
N LEU A 364 19.03 -33.13 -1.44
CA LEU A 364 20.36 -33.66 -1.67
C LEU A 364 20.32 -34.48 -2.95
N LYS A 365 21.13 -34.12 -3.94
CA LYS A 365 21.19 -34.79 -5.26
C LYS A 365 22.50 -35.56 -5.34
N ASN A 366 22.44 -36.86 -5.66
CA ASN A 366 23.62 -37.72 -5.76
C ASN A 366 24.57 -37.57 -4.57
N TYR A 367 24.02 -37.57 -3.36
CA TYR A 367 24.76 -37.32 -2.13
C TYR A 367 25.35 -38.62 -1.60
N TYR A 368 26.63 -38.61 -1.21
CA TYR A 368 27.37 -39.83 -0.84
C TYR A 368 28.10 -39.73 0.50
N GLN A 369 27.73 -38.75 1.33
CA GLN A 369 28.44 -38.43 2.57
C GLN A 369 27.53 -38.56 3.80
N ASN A 370 28.13 -38.52 4.98
CA ASN A 370 27.36 -38.36 6.22
C ASN A 370 27.13 -36.87 6.49
N PHE A 371 25.93 -36.52 6.96
CA PHE A 371 25.68 -35.19 7.49
C PHE A 371 25.51 -35.24 9.01
N LYS A 372 25.96 -34.19 9.70
CA LYS A 372 25.77 -34.05 11.15
C LYS A 372 24.49 -33.29 11.41
N HIS A 373 23.70 -33.72 12.39
CA HIS A 373 22.51 -32.98 12.79
C HIS A 373 22.30 -33.02 14.30
N ASN A 374 21.48 -32.09 14.82
CA ASN A 374 21.03 -32.09 16.21
C ASN A 374 19.50 -32.26 16.35
N CYS A 375 18.84 -32.79 15.32
CA CYS A 375 17.38 -32.98 15.30
C CYS A 375 16.90 -34.12 16.21
N ASN A 376 17.70 -35.16 16.37
CA ASN A 376 17.47 -36.28 17.28
C ASN A 376 18.82 -36.97 17.58
N LYS A 377 18.78 -38.07 18.35
CA LYS A 377 19.98 -38.84 18.73
C LYS A 377 20.40 -39.90 17.71
N ALA A 378 19.66 -40.07 16.61
CA ALA A 378 19.98 -41.09 15.61
C ALA A 378 21.14 -40.61 14.73
N GLU A 379 22.05 -41.51 14.38
CA GLU A 379 22.99 -41.25 13.30
C GLU A 379 22.34 -41.63 11.98
N ILE A 380 22.40 -40.71 11.01
CA ILE A 380 21.77 -40.89 9.71
C ILE A 380 22.87 -40.93 8.65
N ASN A 381 22.96 -42.06 7.95
CA ASN A 381 23.82 -42.24 6.78
C ASN A 381 22.93 -42.41 5.55
N ILE A 382 23.08 -41.52 4.58
CA ILE A 382 22.25 -41.48 3.37
C ILE A 382 23.13 -41.43 2.14
N LYS A 383 22.76 -42.22 1.13
CA LYS A 383 23.46 -42.32 -0.16
C LYS A 383 22.44 -42.33 -1.29
N GLY A 384 22.56 -41.40 -2.24
CA GLY A 384 21.57 -41.17 -3.28
C GLY A 384 20.91 -39.79 -3.21
N THR A 385 19.69 -39.70 -3.71
CA THR A 385 18.95 -38.43 -3.79
C THR A 385 17.85 -38.40 -2.74
N PHE A 386 17.83 -37.39 -1.88
CA PHE A 386 16.90 -37.30 -0.74
C PHE A 386 16.26 -35.93 -0.62
N LEU A 387 15.00 -35.93 -0.22
CA LEU A 387 14.33 -34.77 0.36
C LEU A 387 14.45 -34.85 1.88
N ILE A 388 15.01 -33.81 2.50
CA ILE A 388 15.14 -33.71 3.94
C ILE A 388 14.29 -32.55 4.43
N LYS A 389 13.29 -32.86 5.25
CA LYS A 389 12.48 -31.90 5.97
C LYS A 389 12.87 -31.95 7.44
N PHE A 390 13.15 -30.82 8.05
CA PHE A 390 13.57 -30.77 9.45
C PHE A 390 12.99 -29.55 10.16
N GLU A 391 12.74 -29.62 11.48
CA GLU A 391 12.14 -28.58 12.32
C GLU A 391 12.97 -28.35 13.60
N ASN A 392 13.15 -27.09 13.99
CA ASN A 392 13.85 -26.63 15.21
C ASN A 392 15.21 -27.28 15.43
N CYS A 393 15.94 -27.53 14.35
CA CYS A 393 17.25 -28.15 14.40
C CYS A 393 18.16 -27.66 13.29
N LYS A 394 19.37 -28.18 13.29
CA LYS A 394 20.50 -27.78 12.47
C LYS A 394 21.10 -28.99 11.78
N ILE A 395 21.34 -28.84 10.48
CA ILE A 395 22.01 -29.82 9.62
C ILE A 395 23.32 -29.20 9.14
N ILE A 396 24.42 -29.93 9.31
CA ILE A 396 25.76 -29.56 8.85
C ILE A 396 26.26 -30.60 7.85
N THR A 397 26.55 -30.14 6.64
CA THR A 397 27.06 -30.97 5.55
C THR A 397 27.91 -30.12 4.61
N LYS A 398 29.02 -30.66 4.08
CA LYS A 398 29.95 -29.95 3.17
C LYS A 398 30.33 -28.54 3.65
N ASN A 399 30.59 -28.38 4.95
CA ASN A 399 30.88 -27.09 5.60
C ASN A 399 29.77 -26.01 5.48
N ARG A 400 28.57 -26.39 5.04
CA ARG A 400 27.37 -25.55 5.07
C ARG A 400 26.52 -25.88 6.29
N ASN A 401 25.83 -24.87 6.78
CA ASN A 401 25.00 -24.95 7.97
C ASN A 401 23.57 -24.51 7.63
N PHE A 402 22.64 -25.45 7.74
CA PHE A 402 21.21 -25.23 7.49
C PHE A 402 20.47 -25.26 8.83
N THR A 403 19.69 -24.22 9.11
CA THR A 403 19.01 -24.08 10.40
C THR A 403 17.67 -23.39 10.25
N ASN A 404 16.71 -23.76 11.09
CA ASN A 404 15.41 -23.12 11.16
C ASN A 404 14.95 -22.83 12.61
N VAL A 405 15.89 -22.81 13.55
CA VAL A 405 15.66 -22.58 14.99
C VAL A 405 15.15 -21.16 15.27
N ASN A 406 15.50 -20.18 14.43
CA ASN A 406 15.16 -18.76 14.58
C ASN A 406 14.42 -18.18 13.37
N LEU A 407 13.42 -18.89 12.86
CA LEU A 407 12.58 -18.35 11.78
C LEU A 407 11.75 -17.17 12.28
N LYS A 408 11.70 -16.08 11.50
CA LYS A 408 10.82 -14.94 11.77
C LYS A 408 9.36 -15.45 11.74
N VAL A 409 8.47 -14.81 12.49
CA VAL A 409 7.05 -15.22 12.60
C VAL A 409 6.38 -15.40 11.23
N LYS A 410 6.73 -14.54 10.25
CA LYS A 410 6.26 -14.63 8.85
C LYS A 410 6.69 -15.93 8.15
N ASP A 411 7.90 -16.40 8.40
CA ASP A 411 8.45 -17.62 7.81
C ASP A 411 7.85 -18.87 8.47
N LYS A 412 7.50 -18.79 9.76
CA LYS A 412 6.76 -19.85 10.48
C LYS A 412 5.34 -20.04 9.95
N ILE A 413 4.64 -18.97 9.58
CA ILE A 413 3.27 -19.03 9.01
C ILE A 413 3.29 -19.62 7.59
N LYS A 414 4.19 -19.14 6.71
CA LYS A 414 4.34 -19.68 5.35
C LYS A 414 4.63 -21.18 5.36
N ARG A 415 5.51 -21.63 6.24
CA ARG A 415 5.87 -23.04 6.44
C ARG A 415 4.67 -23.93 6.81
N LYS A 416 3.80 -23.49 7.73
CA LYS A 416 2.69 -24.31 8.24
C LYS A 416 1.64 -24.63 7.15
N LEU A 417 1.51 -23.76 6.15
CA LEU A 417 0.65 -23.96 4.98
C LEU A 417 1.29 -24.90 3.95
N ILE A 418 2.57 -24.69 3.63
CA ILE A 418 3.31 -25.50 2.63
C ILE A 418 3.47 -26.95 3.09
N LEU A 419 3.80 -27.19 4.37
CA LEU A 419 4.10 -28.52 4.88
C LEU A 419 2.89 -29.47 4.96
N LYS A 420 1.65 -28.95 4.88
CA LYS A 420 0.41 -29.75 4.85
C LYS A 420 0.07 -30.27 3.45
N GLU A 421 0.60 -29.64 2.40
CA GLU A 421 0.25 -29.89 0.99
C GLU A 421 1.53 -30.05 0.14
N LEU A 422 2.58 -30.62 0.74
CA LEU A 422 3.94 -30.64 0.19
C LEU A 422 4.08 -31.48 -1.09
N PHE A 423 3.09 -32.32 -1.36
CA PHE A 423 2.94 -33.07 -2.59
C PHE A 423 1.53 -32.81 -3.08
N LEU A 424 1.41 -32.36 -4.32
CA LEU A 424 0.15 -32.49 -5.05
C LEU A 424 -0.17 -33.98 -5.19
#